data_AF-A0A354I672-F1
#
_entry.id   AF-A0A354I672-F1
#
_cell.length_a   1.000
_cell.length_b   1.000
_cell.length_c   1.000
_cell.angle_alpha   90.00
_cell.angle_beta   90.00
_cell.angle_gamma   90.00
#
_symmetry.space_group_name_H-M   'P 1'
#
loop_
_entity.id
_entity.type
_entity.pdbx_description
1 polymer ?
#
loop_
_entity_poly.entity_id
_entity_poly.type
_entity_poly.pdbx_seq_one_letter_code
_entity_poly.pdbx_strand_id
1 'polypeptide(L)' 'MAFAEKTTNYTIEDIYALPDGQRAELLDGQIYMMAAPSRQHQEVLGILYRKIADYIDGKNG' A
#
# COMPACT_ATOMS: atom_id res chain seq x y z
N MET A 1 27.07 14.96 -6.40
CA MET A 1 26.33 15.35 -5.19
C MET A 1 25.80 14.07 -4.56
N ALA A 2 26.31 13.70 -3.39
CA ALA A 2 25.86 12.51 -2.68
C ALA A 2 24.60 12.86 -1.90
N PHE A 3 23.46 12.33 -2.30
CA PHE A 3 22.31 12.25 -1.41
C PHE A 3 22.66 11.19 -0.37
N ALA A 4 22.96 11.62 0.85
CA ALA A 4 23.01 10.70 1.96
C ALA A 4 21.58 10.21 2.19
N GLU A 5 21.26 9.00 1.71
CA GLU A 5 20.09 8.27 2.19
C GLU A 5 20.30 8.08 3.68
N LYS A 6 19.54 8.84 4.47
CA LYS A 6 19.43 8.62 5.89
C LYS A 6 18.82 7.23 6.04
N THR A 7 19.62 6.25 6.45
CA THR A 7 19.17 4.95 6.98
C THR A 7 18.44 5.23 8.29
N THR A 8 17.29 5.89 8.19
CA THR A 8 16.37 6.07 9.29
C THR A 8 15.70 4.71 9.43
N ASN A 9 15.92 4.02 10.54
CA ASN A 9 15.17 2.83 10.87
C ASN A 9 13.82 3.27 11.42
N TYR A 10 12.87 3.53 10.52
CA TYR A 10 11.50 3.81 10.90
C TYR A 10 10.87 2.57 11.52
N THR A 11 9.95 2.80 12.45
CA THR A 11 9.22 1.74 13.14
C THR A 11 7.73 1.87 12.89
N ILE A 12 6.95 0.93 13.43
CA ILE A 12 5.50 0.94 13.29
C ILE A 12 4.87 2.17 13.97
N GLU A 13 5.51 2.70 15.01
CA GLU A 13 5.09 3.93 15.68
C GLU A 13 5.10 5.14 14.74
N ASP A 14 6.06 5.21 13.82
CA ASP A 14 6.12 6.28 12.81
C ASP A 14 4.96 6.20 11.82
N ILE A 15 4.53 4.99 11.46
CA ILE A 15 3.33 4.77 10.63
C ILE A 15 2.06 5.21 11.37
N TYR A 16 1.93 4.87 12.66
CA TYR A 16 0.76 5.27 13.45
C TYR A 16 0.71 6.76 13.75
N ALA A 17 1.84 7.46 13.72
CA ALA A 17 1.92 8.90 13.89
C ALA A 17 1.54 9.69 12.62
N LEU A 18 1.27 9.02 11.49
CA LEU A 18 0.88 9.70 10.26
C LEU A 18 -0.44 10.48 10.44
N PRO A 19 -0.54 11.71 9.86
CA PRO A 19 -1.79 12.45 9.86
C PRO A 19 -2.91 11.67 9.17
N ASP A 20 -4.15 11.92 9.61
CA ASP A 20 -5.34 11.36 8.97
C ASP A 20 -5.34 11.60 7.45
N GLY A 21 -5.64 10.54 6.71
CA GLY A 21 -5.66 10.55 5.25
C GLY A 21 -4.29 10.32 4.60
N GLN A 22 -3.18 10.34 5.35
CA GLN A 22 -1.90 9.85 4.85
C GLN A 22 -1.77 8.35 5.05
N ARG A 23 -1.13 7.71 4.07
CA ARG A 23 -0.84 6.28 4.11
C ARG A 23 0.56 6.05 3.61
N ALA A 24 1.24 5.11 4.24
CA ALA A 24 2.56 4.68 3.84
C ALA A 24 2.76 3.21 4.17
N GLU A 25 3.75 2.61 3.52
CA GLU A 25 4.22 1.26 3.80
C GLU A 25 5.59 1.31 4.46
N LEU A 26 5.81 0.47 5.47
CA LEU A 26 7.11 0.30 6.12
C LEU A 26 7.76 -0.98 5.60
N LEU A 27 8.86 -0.84 4.85
CA LEU A 27 9.62 -1.95 4.28
C LEU A 27 11.08 -1.79 4.64
N ASP A 28 11.67 -2.78 5.33
CA ASP A 28 13.07 -2.79 5.76
C ASP A 28 13.51 -1.52 6.50
N GLY A 29 12.65 -1.03 7.39
CA GLY A 29 12.89 0.19 8.15
C GLY A 29 12.74 1.48 7.33
N GLN A 30 12.27 1.42 6.08
CA GLN A 30 12.02 2.60 5.23
C GLN A 30 10.53 2.83 5.03
N ILE A 31 10.11 4.10 5.08
CA ILE A 31 8.72 4.51 4.82
C ILE A 31 8.56 4.90 3.35
N TYR A 32 7.60 4.25 2.68
CA TYR A 32 7.18 4.54 1.32
C TYR A 32 5.79 5.18 1.33
N MET A 33 5.72 6.47 1.02
CA MET A 33 4.44 7.19 0.97
C MET A 33 3.59 6.70 -0.19
N MET A 34 2.33 6.37 0.08
CA MET A 34 1.41 5.93 -0.96
C MET A 34 0.92 7.10 -1.79
N ALA A 35 1.03 6.98 -3.11
CA ALA A 35 0.35 7.86 -4.04
C ALA A 35 -1.13 7.49 -4.18
N ALA A 36 -1.97 8.48 -4.48
CA ALA A 36 -3.37 8.22 -4.79
C ALA A 36 -3.46 7.33 -6.05
N PRO A 37 -4.19 6.20 -5.99
CA PRO A 37 -4.30 5.28 -7.12
C PRO A 37 -5.05 5.92 -8.29
N SER A 38 -4.60 5.66 -9.50
CA SER A 38 -5.25 6.17 -10.72
C SER A 38 -6.57 5.45 -11.00
N ARG A 39 -7.43 6.05 -11.81
CA ARG A 39 -8.67 5.40 -12.29
C ARG A 39 -8.37 4.06 -12.99
N GLN A 40 -7.31 4.01 -13.80
CA GLN A 40 -6.89 2.77 -14.48
C GLN A 40 -6.47 1.69 -13.48
N HIS A 41 -5.72 2.07 -12.43
CA HIS A 41 -5.36 1.15 -11.36
C HIS A 41 -6.61 0.57 -10.67
N GLN A 42 -7.61 1.42 -10.39
CA GLN A 42 -8.88 0.97 -9.79
C GLN A 42 -9.66 0.03 -10.70
N GLU A 43 -9.71 0.30 -12.00
CA GLU A 43 -10.41 -0.55 -12.96
C GLU A 43 -9.79 -1.96 -13.04
N VAL A 44 -8.47 -2.03 -13.17
CA VAL A 44 -7.74 -3.30 -13.25
C VAL A 44 -7.90 -4.11 -11.96
N LEU A 45 -7.70 -3.49 -10.79
CA LEU A 45 -7.88 -4.17 -9.51
C LEU A 45 -9.33 -4.60 -9.28
N GLY A 46 -10.31 -3.79 -9.69
CA GLY A 46 -11.73 -4.13 -9.57
C GLY A 46 -12.09 -5.40 -10.34
N ILE A 47 -11.59 -5.54 -11.57
CA ILE A 47 -11.78 -6.75 -12.39
C ILE A 47 -11.10 -7.96 -11.74
N LEU A 48 -9.86 -7.79 -11.27
CA LEU A 48 -9.10 -8.87 -10.65
C LEU A 48 -9.79 -9.37 -9.37
N TYR A 49 -10.15 -8.46 -8.47
CA TYR A 49 -10.89 -8.77 -7.24
C TYR A 49 -12.19 -9.51 -7.55
N ARG A 50 -12.97 -9.03 -8.52
CA ARG A 50 -14.26 -9.66 -8.90
C ARG A 50 -14.07 -11.11 -9.32
N LYS A 51 -13.10 -11.39 -10.19
CA LYS A 51 -12.82 -12.76 -10.66
C LYS A 51 -12.45 -13.70 -9.52
N ILE A 52 -11.67 -13.23 -8.56
CA ILE A 52 -11.29 -14.03 -7.39
C ILE A 52 -12.50 -14.29 -6.51
N ALA A 53 -13.29 -13.25 -6.21
CA ALA A 53 -14.50 -13.36 -5.41
C ALA A 53 -15.50 -14.34 -6.03
N ASP A 54 -15.79 -14.20 -7.33
CA ASP A 54 -16.74 -15.07 -8.03
C ASP A 54 -16.30 -16.54 -8.01
N TYR A 55 -14.99 -16.81 -8.10
CA TYR A 55 -14.45 -18.17 -7.99
C TYR A 55 -14.65 -18.76 -6.59
N ILE A 56 -14.35 -17.99 -5.54
CA ILE A 56 -14.53 -18.41 -4.14
C ILE A 56 -16.01 -18.66 -3.85
N ASP A 57 -16.90 -17.74 -4.27
CA ASP A 57 -18.34 -17.88 -4.08
C ASP A 57 -18.87 -19.13 -4.79
N GLY A 58 -18.39 -19.43 -6.00
CA GLY A 58 -18.71 -20.66 -6.73
C GLY A 58 -18.21 -21.95 -6.04
N LYS A 59 -17.35 -21.84 -5.02
CA LYS A 59 -16.89 -22.95 -4.17
C LYS A 59 -17.56 -23.00 -2.79
N ASN A 60 -18.52 -22.10 -2.51
CA ASN A 60 -19.20 -21.93 -1.22
C ASN A 60 -18.25 -21.51 -0.07
N GLY A 61 -17.21 -20.73 -0.39
CA GLY A 61 -16.17 -20.28 0.55
C GLY A 61 -14.92 -21.15 0.50
#